data_AF-A0A947W834-F1
#
_entry.id   AF-A0A947W834-F1
#
_cell.length_a   1.000
_cell.length_b   1.000
_cell.length_c   1.000
_cell.angle_alpha   90.00
_cell.angle_beta   90.00
_cell.angle_gamma   90.00
#
_symmetry.space_group_name_H-M   'P 1'
#
loop_
_entity.id
_entity.type
_entity.pdbx_description
1 polymer ?
#
loop_
_entity_poly.entity_id
_entity_poly.type
_entity_poly.pdbx_seq_one_letter_code
_entity_poly.pdbx_strand_id
1 'polypeptide(L)'
;MPEPDKEKKPDSKFMRVVKTRSSITQATIIPTLFIAMPIAGLLIGSFLDKKFNTGPWLLLVFFILGMVEAVREMMKIGKRAERAMEDEKRDSDKQSEDDK
;
A
#
# COMPACT_ATOMS: atom_id res chain seq x y z
N MET A 1 -54.20 -10.90 7.08
CA MET A 1 -53.15 -11.72 6.43
C MET A 1 -51.83 -10.96 6.56
N PRO A 2 -50.85 -11.43 7.36
CA PRO A 2 -49.51 -10.85 7.40
C PRO A 2 -48.66 -11.44 6.26
N GLU A 3 -48.05 -10.58 5.45
CA GLU A 3 -47.06 -10.95 4.43
C GLU A 3 -45.61 -10.71 4.92
N PRO A 4 -44.64 -11.45 4.36
CA PRO A 4 -43.57 -12.09 5.11
C PRO A 4 -42.29 -11.27 5.26
N ASP A 5 -41.61 -11.55 6.37
CA ASP A 5 -40.22 -11.21 6.67
C ASP A 5 -39.29 -11.60 5.51
N LYS A 6 -38.82 -10.59 4.75
CA LYS A 6 -37.71 -10.76 3.80
C LYS A 6 -36.72 -9.61 3.86
N GLU A 7 -35.53 -10.02 4.29
CA GLU A 7 -34.21 -9.47 3.95
C GLU A 7 -33.87 -8.06 4.46
N LYS A 8 -33.27 -8.04 5.66
CA LYS A 8 -32.30 -7.01 6.05
C LYS A 8 -31.15 -6.98 5.03
N LYS A 9 -31.30 -6.14 4.01
CA LYS A 9 -30.22 -5.72 3.12
C LYS A 9 -29.12 -5.11 3.99
N PRO A 10 -27.88 -5.63 3.97
CA PRO A 10 -26.81 -5.11 4.81
C PRO A 10 -26.61 -3.63 4.50
N ASP A 11 -26.54 -2.82 5.56
CA ASP A 11 -26.45 -1.37 5.52
C ASP A 11 -25.37 -0.93 4.52
N SER A 12 -25.82 -0.27 3.45
CA SER A 12 -25.00 0.26 2.36
C SER A 12 -23.86 1.18 2.81
N LYS A 13 -23.85 1.64 4.07
CA LYS A 13 -22.73 2.35 4.69
C LYS A 13 -21.46 1.50 4.77
N PHE A 14 -21.56 0.19 5.00
CA PHE A 14 -20.40 -0.70 4.99
C PHE A 14 -19.75 -0.80 3.60
N MET A 15 -20.56 -0.73 2.54
CA MET A 15 -20.08 -0.77 1.15
C MET A 15 -19.43 0.56 0.70
N ARG A 16 -19.65 1.67 1.42
CA ARG A 16 -19.03 2.97 1.11
C ARG A 16 -17.62 3.15 1.69
N VAL A 17 -17.19 2.28 2.61
CA VAL A 17 -15.82 2.31 3.16
C VAL A 17 -14.77 1.89 2.11
N VAL A 18 -15.18 1.22 1.03
CA VAL A 18 -14.26 0.64 0.04
C VAL A 18 -14.17 1.45 -1.26
N LYS A 19 -14.85 2.61 -1.37
CA LYS A 19 -14.87 3.39 -2.61
C LYS A 19 -14.51 4.85 -2.42
N THR A 20 -13.23 5.11 -2.19
CA THR A 20 -12.72 6.48 -2.15
C THR A 20 -11.90 6.77 -3.41
N ARG A 21 -12.53 7.46 -4.36
CA ARG A 21 -11.88 8.15 -5.48
C ARG A 21 -11.13 9.37 -4.94
N SER A 22 -9.97 9.18 -4.33
CA SER A 22 -9.11 10.29 -3.90
C SER A 22 -7.72 10.05 -4.47
N SER A 23 -7.36 10.84 -5.48
CA SER A 23 -6.04 10.89 -6.12
C SER A 23 -4.92 11.20 -5.12
N ILE A 24 -5.23 11.89 -4.02
CA ILE A 24 -4.29 12.17 -2.92
C ILE A 24 -4.03 10.91 -2.06
N THR A 25 -5.00 9.99 -1.99
CA THR A 25 -4.85 8.72 -1.26
C THR A 25 -3.96 7.72 -2.02
N GLN A 26 -3.90 7.80 -3.35
CA GLN A 26 -3.07 6.88 -4.13
C GLN A 26 -1.56 7.10 -3.92
N ALA A 27 -1.14 8.36 -3.79
CA ALA A 27 0.29 8.69 -3.59
C ALA A 27 0.78 8.31 -2.18
N THR A 28 -0.06 8.40 -1.16
CA THR A 28 0.31 8.09 0.23
C THR A 28 0.25 6.60 0.56
N ILE A 29 -0.55 5.82 -0.18
CA ILE A 29 -0.67 4.38 0.01
C ILE A 29 0.68 3.66 -0.17
N ILE A 30 1.47 4.05 -1.17
CA ILE A 30 2.75 3.39 -1.48
C ILE A 30 3.72 3.45 -0.28
N PRO A 31 4.10 4.64 0.24
CA PRO A 31 5.00 4.72 1.39
C PRO A 31 4.37 4.19 2.68
N THR A 32 3.05 4.31 2.85
CA THR A 32 2.38 3.79 4.05
C THR A 32 2.44 2.27 4.11
N LEU A 33 2.18 1.59 2.98
CA LEU A 33 2.28 0.13 2.91
C LEU A 33 3.71 -0.36 3.09
N PHE A 34 4.70 0.40 2.60
CA PHE A 34 6.11 0.13 2.79
C PHE A 34 6.52 0.11 4.26
N ILE A 35 5.97 1.01 5.08
CA ILE A 35 6.22 1.08 6.52
C ILE A 35 5.38 0.03 7.27
N ALA A 36 4.14 -0.22 6.83
CA ALA A 36 3.24 -1.18 7.46
C ALA A 36 3.70 -2.64 7.30
N MET A 37 4.33 -2.98 6.17
CA MET A 37 4.81 -4.34 5.88
C MET A 37 5.84 -4.88 6.90
N PRO A 38 6.97 -4.18 7.19
CA PRO A 38 7.91 -4.62 8.22
C PRO A 38 7.29 -4.74 9.61
N ILE A 39 6.42 -3.79 9.99
CA ILE A 39 5.75 -3.80 11.30
C ILE A 39 4.84 -5.03 11.43
N ALA A 40 4.05 -5.33 10.39
CA ALA A 40 3.20 -6.51 10.35
C ALA A 40 4.04 -7.81 10.39
N GLY A 41 5.15 -7.86 9.64
CA GLY A 41 6.07 -9.00 9.63
C GLY A 41 6.73 -9.26 10.99
N LEU A 42 7.14 -8.22 11.72
CA LEU A 42 7.70 -8.33 13.06
C LEU A 42 6.64 -8.76 14.09
N LEU A 43 5.42 -8.24 14.01
CA LEU A 43 4.32 -8.66 14.88
C LEU A 43 3.97 -10.14 14.65
N ILE A 44 3.82 -10.54 13.40
CA ILE A 44 3.50 -11.93 13.02
C ILE A 44 4.65 -12.86 13.37
N GLY A 45 5.90 -12.49 13.06
CA GLY A 45 7.09 -13.27 13.39
C GLY A 45 7.22 -13.50 14.90
N SER A 46 7.03 -12.45 15.71
CA SER A 46 7.09 -12.54 17.17
C SER A 46 5.95 -13.38 17.76
N PHE A 47 4.76 -13.32 17.17
CA PHE A 47 3.62 -14.14 17.58
C PHE A 47 3.83 -15.62 17.26
N LEU A 48 4.39 -15.91 16.07
CA LEU A 48 4.66 -17.27 15.63
C LEU A 48 5.85 -17.89 16.38
N ASP A 49 6.90 -17.13 16.69
CA ASP A 49 8.02 -17.61 17.53
C ASP A 49 7.53 -18.04 18.93
N LYS A 50 6.56 -17.34 19.51
CA LYS A 50 5.92 -17.75 20.78
C LYS A 50 5.07 -19.01 20.65
N LYS A 51 4.44 -19.24 19.49
CA LYS A 51 3.59 -20.43 19.25
C LYS A 51 4.42 -21.68 18.96
N PHE A 52 5.52 -21.56 18.23
CA PHE A 52 6.38 -22.67 17.83
C PHE A 52 7.54 -22.95 18.78
N ASN A 53 7.81 -22.06 19.75
CA ASN A 53 8.92 -22.20 20.71
C ASN A 53 10.30 -22.31 20.02
N THR A 54 10.40 -21.87 18.77
CA THR A 54 11.55 -22.06 17.87
C THR A 54 12.70 -21.07 18.08
N GLY A 55 12.74 -20.33 19.20
CA GLY A 55 13.66 -19.19 19.35
C GLY A 55 13.33 -18.08 18.34
N PRO A 56 14.23 -17.10 18.06
CA PRO A 56 13.94 -15.96 17.19
C PRO A 56 14.07 -16.29 15.67
N TRP A 57 13.79 -17.54 15.28
CA TRP A 57 14.03 -18.02 13.92
C TRP A 57 13.02 -17.46 12.92
N LEU A 58 11.75 -17.39 13.33
CA LEU A 58 10.66 -16.98 12.46
C LEU A 58 10.66 -15.45 12.29
N LEU A 59 11.05 -14.71 13.33
CA LEU A 59 11.38 -13.29 13.24
C LEU A 59 12.49 -13.03 12.20
N LEU A 60 13.51 -13.88 12.12
CA LEU A 60 14.62 -13.73 11.16
C LEU A 60 14.16 -13.89 9.71
N VAL A 61 13.27 -14.85 9.45
CA VAL A 61 12.64 -15.01 8.12
C VAL A 61 11.80 -13.79 7.75
N PHE A 62 10.94 -13.32 8.66
CA PHE A 62 10.12 -12.13 8.41
C PHE A 62 10.94 -10.84 8.29
N PHE A 63 12.05 -10.74 9.00
CA PHE A 63 12.99 -9.63 8.89
C PHE A 63 13.61 -9.57 7.49
N ILE A 64 14.08 -10.70 6.96
CA ILE A 64 14.62 -10.77 5.60
C ILE A 64 13.54 -10.44 4.56
N LEU A 65 12.31 -10.94 4.74
CA LEU A 65 11.20 -10.60 3.85
C LEU A 65 10.89 -9.10 3.86
N GLY A 66 10.88 -8.46 5.04
CA GLY A 66 10.72 -7.00 5.14
C GLY A 66 11.85 -6.24 4.45
N MET A 67 13.09 -6.71 4.58
CA MET A 67 14.27 -6.10 3.94
C MET A 67 14.25 -6.26 2.40
N VAL A 68 13.82 -7.41 1.90
CA VAL A 68 13.66 -7.65 0.46
C VAL A 68 12.56 -6.76 -0.13
N GLU A 69 11.42 -6.65 0.55
CA GLU A 69 10.34 -5.76 0.12
C GLU A 69 10.80 -4.30 0.11
N ALA A 70 11.63 -3.93 1.09
CA ALA A 70 12.21 -2.61 1.17
C ALA A 70 13.03 -2.24 -0.08
N VAL A 71 13.91 -3.15 -0.49
CA VAL A 71 14.78 -2.96 -1.66
C VAL A 71 13.99 -3.02 -2.98
N ARG A 72 12.98 -3.90 -3.08
CA ARG A 72 12.16 -4.03 -4.30
C ARG A 72 11.38 -2.76 -4.61
N GLU A 73 10.75 -2.15 -3.61
CA GLU A 73 10.00 -0.91 -3.83
C GLU A 73 10.95 0.27 -4.14
N MET A 74 12.11 0.33 -3.48
CA MET A 74 13.14 1.34 -3.77
C MET A 74 13.62 1.30 -5.23
N MET A 75 13.93 0.11 -5.76
CA MET A 75 14.34 -0.05 -7.16
C MET A 75 13.24 0.35 -8.16
N LYS A 76 11.98 0.08 -7.81
CA LYS A 76 10.82 0.41 -8.64
C LYS A 76 10.56 1.92 -8.66
N ILE A 77 10.74 2.60 -7.52
CA ILE A 77 10.65 4.06 -7.43
C ILE A 77 11.78 4.71 -8.22
N GLY A 78 13.03 4.24 -8.08
CA GLY A 78 14.18 4.80 -8.81
C GLY A 78 13.97 4.84 -10.33
N LYS A 79 13.52 3.73 -10.93
CA LYS A 79 13.23 3.66 -12.38
C LYS A 79 12.04 4.52 -12.82
N ARG A 80 11.08 4.77 -11.93
CA ARG A 80 9.91 5.61 -12.21
C ARG A 80 10.22 7.10 -12.05
N ALA A 81 11.05 7.45 -11.06
CA ALA A 81 11.49 8.81 -10.83
C ALA A 81 12.27 9.36 -12.03
N GLU A 82 13.13 8.54 -12.65
CA GLU A 82 13.90 8.93 -13.84
C GLU A 82 12.98 9.27 -15.04
N ARG A 83 11.93 8.46 -15.27
CA ARG A 83 10.96 8.71 -16.35
C ARG A 83 9.99 9.85 -16.05
N ALA A 84 9.54 9.97 -14.80
CA ALA A 84 8.65 11.04 -14.38
C ALA A 84 9.33 12.42 -14.48
N MET A 85 10.64 12.50 -14.20
CA MET A 85 11.42 13.73 -14.38
C MET A 85 11.59 14.10 -15.87
N GLU A 86 11.67 13.13 -16.78
CA GLU A 86 11.72 13.43 -18.22
C GLU A 86 10.41 13.99 -18.76
N ASP A 87 9.27 13.47 -18.31
CA ASP A 87 7.95 13.91 -18.79
C ASP A 87 7.56 15.28 -18.21
N GLU A 88 7.84 15.55 -16.92
CA GLU A 88 7.59 16.87 -16.31
C GLU A 88 8.46 17.98 -16.90
N LYS A 89 9.69 17.63 -17.28
CA LYS A 89 10.62 18.56 -17.94
C LYS A 89 10.19 18.88 -19.38
N ARG A 90 9.51 17.96 -20.07
CA ARG A 90 8.98 18.17 -21.43
C ARG A 90 7.70 19.01 -21.46
N ASP A 91 6.83 18.88 -20.46
CA ASP A 91 5.64 19.74 -20.36
C ASP A 91 5.98 21.17 -19.94
N SER A 92 7.03 21.35 -19.12
CA SER A 92 7.53 22.68 -18.72
C SER A 92 8.13 23.47 -19.90
N ASP A 93 8.83 22.80 -20.83
CA ASP A 93 9.39 23.46 -22.02
C ASP A 93 8.29 23.90 -23.00
N LYS A 94 7.27 23.06 -23.22
CA LYS A 94 6.15 23.41 -24.13
C LYS A 94 5.32 24.58 -23.64
N GLN A 95 5.09 24.66 -22.33
CA GLN A 95 4.33 25.76 -21.75
C GLN A 95 5.09 27.10 -21.79
N SER A 96 6.42 27.06 -21.94
CA SER A 96 7.25 28.26 -22.10
C SER A 96 7.32 28.77 -23.55
N GLU A 97 6.99 27.93 -24.54
CA GLU A 97 6.92 28.32 -25.95
C GLU A 97 5.55 28.89 -26.34
N ASP A 98 4.45 28.43 -25.73
CA ASP A 98 3.10 28.94 -26.03
C ASP A 98 2.83 30.34 -25.43
N ASP A 99 3.60 30.77 -24.42
CA ASP A 99 3.48 32.07 -23.74
C ASP A 99 4.35 33.19 -24.36
N LYS A 100 5.02 32.94 -25.51
CA LYS A 100 5.96 33.87 -26.15
C LYS A 100 5.57 34.26 -27.57
#